data_AF-A0A8S2VJX2-F1
#
_entry.id   AF-A0A8S2VJX2-F1
#
_cell.length_a   1.000
_cell.length_b   1.000
_cell.length_c   1.000
_cell.angle_alpha   90.00
_cell.angle_beta   90.00
_cell.angle_gamma   90.00
#
_symmetry.space_group_name_H-M   'P 1'
#
loop_
_entity.id
_entity.type
_entity.pdbx_description
1 polymer ?
#
loop_
_entity_poly.entity_id
_entity_poly.type
_entity_poly.pdbx_seq_one_letter_code
_entity_poly.pdbx_strand_id
1 'polypeptide(L)' 'MNGFLSTTRNTNAAKQFALKNISSNTKPILFHIHIDLTVPTSTPFAEISQLSEFKAEDEVLFPLDAVFHLNSIESE' A
#
# COMPACT_ATOMS: atom_id res chain seq x y z
N MET A 1 -17.25 8.32 -5.49
CA MET A 1 -15.80 8.49 -5.34
C MET A 1 -15.19 7.22 -5.91
N ASN A 2 -14.63 7.28 -7.13
CA ASN A 2 -14.14 6.09 -7.83
C ASN A 2 -12.62 6.10 -7.73
N GLY A 3 -12.07 5.46 -6.70
CA GLY A 3 -10.64 5.32 -6.57
C GLY A 3 -10.30 3.99 -5.92
N PHE A 4 -9.03 3.67 -5.97
CA PHE A 4 -8.44 2.52 -5.29
C PHE A 4 -7.18 3.00 -4.57
N LEU A 5 -6.79 2.30 -3.52
CA LEU A 5 -5.51 2.46 -2.88
C LEU A 5 -4.55 1.43 -3.47
N SER A 6 -3.65 1.89 -4.34
CA SER A 6 -2.55 1.07 -4.87
C SER A 6 -1.45 0.94 -3.82
N THR A 7 -1.00 -0.28 -3.61
CA THR A 7 0.04 -0.65 -2.63
C THR A 7 0.98 -1.68 -3.25
N THR A 8 2.09 -1.97 -2.58
CA THR A 8 3.10 -2.90 -3.08
C THR A 8 3.56 -3.83 -1.97
N ARG A 9 3.87 -5.08 -2.31
CA ARG A 9 4.58 -6.02 -1.41
C ARG A 9 6.09 -5.80 -1.40
N ASN A 10 6.60 -5.01 -2.32
CA ASN A 10 8.02 -4.70 -2.45
C ASN A 10 8.37 -3.44 -1.64
N THR A 11 9.01 -3.66 -0.48
CA THR A 11 9.41 -2.56 0.42
C THR A 11 10.31 -1.53 -0.24
N ASN A 12 11.17 -1.93 -1.19
CA ASN A 12 12.05 -1.00 -1.88
C ASN A 12 11.28 -0.09 -2.83
N ALA A 13 10.30 -0.64 -3.56
CA ALA A 13 9.40 0.15 -4.40
C ALA A 13 8.59 1.15 -3.54
N ALA A 14 8.06 0.69 -2.41
CA ALA A 14 7.33 1.54 -1.47
C ALA A 14 8.18 2.72 -0.96
N LYS A 15 9.43 2.47 -0.57
CA LYS A 15 10.38 3.50 -0.17
C LYS A 15 10.69 4.45 -1.33
N GLN A 16 10.90 3.95 -2.54
CA GLN A 16 11.12 4.80 -3.71
C GLN A 16 9.92 5.73 -3.96
N PHE A 17 8.68 5.26 -3.86
CA PHE A 17 7.50 6.11 -4.00
C PHE A 17 7.41 7.19 -2.93
N ALA A 18 7.65 6.83 -1.66
CA ALA A 18 7.62 7.79 -0.56
C ALA A 18 8.67 8.92 -0.75
N LEU A 19 9.80 8.59 -1.37
CA LEU A 19 10.91 9.53 -1.59
C LEU A 19 10.85 10.26 -2.95
N LYS A 20 10.01 9.82 -3.90
CA LYS A 20 10.03 10.26 -5.32
C LYS A 20 9.77 11.77 -5.53
N ASN A 21 9.08 12.42 -4.60
CA ASN A 21 8.68 13.84 -4.71
C ASN A 21 8.73 14.58 -3.36
N ILE A 22 9.81 14.41 -2.60
CA ILE A 22 9.98 15.16 -1.35
C ILE A 22 10.18 16.64 -1.68
N SER A 23 9.35 17.49 -1.09
CA SER A 23 9.49 18.95 -1.11
C SER A 23 9.87 19.42 0.29
N SER A 24 10.34 20.67 0.43
CA SER A 24 10.71 21.23 1.74
C SER A 24 9.58 21.21 2.77
N ASN A 25 8.32 21.08 2.32
CA ASN A 25 7.13 21.17 3.14
C ASN A 25 6.37 19.83 3.24
N THR A 26 6.95 18.72 2.76
CA THR A 26 6.34 17.39 2.86
C THR A 26 7.24 16.45 3.64
N LYS A 27 6.64 15.58 4.46
CA LYS A 27 7.34 14.50 5.17
C LYS A 27 6.94 13.17 4.54
N PRO A 28 7.90 12.35 4.08
CA PRO A 28 7.58 11.02 3.56
C PRO A 28 7.04 10.14 4.69
N ILE A 29 5.99 9.38 4.41
CA ILE A 29 5.38 8.41 5.33
C ILE A 29 5.28 7.09 4.59
N LEU A 30 5.69 6.01 5.26
CA LEU A 30 5.51 4.65 4.77
C LEU A 30 4.41 3.97 5.58
N PHE A 31 3.34 3.55 4.91
CA PHE A 31 2.29 2.76 5.53
C PHE A 31 2.62 1.27 5.39
N HIS A 32 2.89 0.60 6.50
CA HIS A 32 3.06 -0.84 6.54
C HIS A 32 1.73 -1.51 6.89
N ILE A 33 1.10 -2.15 5.91
CA ILE A 33 -0.20 -2.80 6.08
C ILE A 33 0.01 -4.29 6.33
N HIS A 34 -0.37 -4.73 7.53
CA HIS A 34 -0.40 -6.15 7.86
C HIS A 34 -1.80 -6.70 7.60
N ILE A 35 -1.90 -7.81 6.87
CA ILE A 35 -3.15 -8.50 6.58
C ILE A 35 -3.10 -9.88 7.22
N ASP A 36 -4.01 -10.15 8.15
CA ASP A 36 -4.21 -11.49 8.69
C ASP A 36 -5.08 -12.31 7.75
N LEU A 37 -4.45 -13.22 7.00
CA LEU A 37 -5.13 -14.11 6.05
C LEU A 37 -5.89 -15.25 6.72
N THR A 38 -5.80 -15.40 8.04
CA THR A 38 -6.54 -16.43 8.78
C THR A 38 -7.97 -16.01 9.10
N VAL A 39 -8.31 -14.72 8.95
CA VAL A 39 -9.67 -14.20 9.16
C VAL A 39 -10.55 -14.51 7.93
N PRO A 40 -11.61 -15.32 8.07
CA PRO A 40 -12.37 -15.89 6.96
C PRO A 40 -13.33 -14.90 6.25
N THR A 41 -13.20 -13.59 6.47
CA THR A 41 -14.03 -12.56 5.83
C THR A 41 -13.68 -12.35 4.36
N SER A 42 -14.61 -11.78 3.59
CA SER A 42 -14.38 -11.39 2.19
C SER A 42 -13.12 -10.52 2.08
N THR A 43 -12.12 -11.01 1.34
CA THR A 43 -10.83 -10.34 1.12
C THR A 43 -11.04 -9.04 0.35
N PRO A 44 -10.95 -7.85 0.98
CA PRO A 44 -11.24 -6.58 0.31
C PRO A 44 -9.96 -6.06 -0.37
N PHE A 45 -9.22 -6.91 -1.06
CA PHE A 45 -8.05 -6.55 -1.85
C PHE A 45 -7.78 -7.57 -2.93
N ALA A 46 -7.03 -7.16 -3.95
CA ALA A 46 -6.60 -8.04 -5.04
C ALA A 46 -5.11 -7.85 -5.31
N GLU A 47 -4.40 -8.95 -5.46
CA GLU A 47 -3.05 -8.96 -6.03
C GLU A 47 -3.19 -8.85 -7.55
N ILE A 48 -2.59 -7.82 -8.14
CA ILE A 48 -2.78 -7.49 -9.57
C ILE A 48 -1.46 -7.32 -10.32
N SER A 49 -0.31 -7.74 -9.78
CA SER A 49 1.01 -7.64 -10.42
C SER A 49 1.01 -8.20 -11.84
N GLN A 50 0.28 -9.28 -12.09
CA GLN A 50 0.23 -9.92 -13.41
C GLN A 50 -0.59 -9.12 -14.45
N LEU A 51 -1.52 -8.30 -13.97
CA LEU A 51 -2.39 -7.44 -14.77
C LEU A 51 -1.86 -6.00 -14.86
N SER A 52 -1.00 -5.59 -13.93
CA SER A 52 -0.42 -4.26 -13.86
C SER A 52 0.55 -4.02 -15.02
N GLU A 53 0.60 -2.77 -15.49
CA GLU A 53 1.64 -2.30 -16.40
C GLU A 53 3.03 -2.42 -15.74
N PHE A 54 3.08 -2.27 -14.41
CA PHE A 54 4.30 -2.30 -13.61
C PHE A 54 4.45 -3.60 -12.83
N LYS A 55 4.65 -4.71 -13.56
CA LYS A 55 4.70 -6.07 -12.97
C LYS A 55 5.73 -6.24 -11.83
N ALA A 56 6.83 -5.50 -11.87
CA ALA A 56 7.91 -5.58 -10.87
C ALA A 56 7.57 -4.85 -9.56
N GLU A 57 6.46 -4.12 -9.51
CA GLU A 57 6.02 -3.40 -8.31
C GLU A 57 5.20 -4.29 -7.36
N ASP A 58 4.92 -5.56 -7.71
CA ASP A 58 4.17 -6.49 -6.85
C ASP A 58 2.88 -5.85 -6.27
N GLU A 59 2.09 -5.25 -7.16
CA GLU A 59 0.97 -4.39 -6.80
C GLU A 59 -0.19 -5.18 -6.14
N VAL A 60 -0.67 -4.64 -5.03
CA VAL A 60 -1.89 -5.08 -4.33
C VAL A 60 -2.83 -3.89 -4.23
N LEU A 61 -4.07 -4.08 -4.68
CA LEU A 61 -5.06 -3.03 -4.80
C LEU A 61 -6.17 -3.20 -3.75
N PHE A 62 -6.45 -2.14 -3.02
CA PHE A 62 -7.56 -2.07 -2.06
C PHE A 62 -8.65 -1.12 -2.60
N PRO A 63 -9.93 -1.39 -2.30
CA PRO A 63 -10.99 -0.42 -2.55
C PRO A 63 -10.78 0.81 -1.65
N LEU A 64 -11.16 1.99 -2.13
CA LEU A 64 -10.89 3.26 -1.46
C LEU A 64 -11.60 3.41 -0.10
N ASP A 65 -12.69 2.68 0.11
CA ASP A 65 -13.44 2.63 1.36
C ASP A 65 -12.90 1.61 2.38
N ALA A 66 -11.74 0.98 2.09
CA ALA A 66 -11.07 0.11 3.04
C ALA A 66 -10.70 0.86 4.34
N VAL A 67 -11.03 0.24 5.47
CA VAL A 67 -10.72 0.76 6.80
C VAL A 67 -9.54 -0.01 7.38
N PHE A 68 -8.52 0.71 7.85
CA PHE A 68 -7.32 0.14 8.46
C PHE A 68 -7.22 0.54 9.93
N HIS A 69 -6.84 -0.41 10.79
CA HIS A 69 -6.53 -0.14 12.19
C HIS A 69 -5.06 0.29 12.32
N LEU A 70 -4.81 1.48 12.87
CA LEU A 70 -3.46 1.97 13.14
C LEU A 70 -2.90 1.29 14.40
N ASN A 71 -1.92 0.41 14.22
CA ASN A 71 -1.33 -0.34 15.32
C ASN A 71 -0.16 0.39 16.01
N SER A 72 0.79 0.92 15.23
CA SER A 72 1.97 1.63 15.72
C SER A 72 2.34 2.78 14.79
N ILE A 73 3.10 3.74 15.33
CA ILE A 73 3.81 4.76 14.58
C ILE A 73 5.26 4.69 15.03
N GLU A 74 6.17 4.52 14.08
CA GLU A 74 7.61 4.43 14.33
C GLU A 74 8.30 5.52 13.53
N SER A 75 9.28 6.18 14.15
CA SER A 75 10.25 7.02 13.45
C SER A 75 11.48 6.18 13.18
N GLU A 76 11.86 6.02 11.90
CA GLU A 76 13.21 5.53 11.55
C GLU A 76 14.29 6.46 12.13
#